data_AF-A0A840ICK5-F1
#
_entry.id   AF-A0A840ICK5-F1
#
_cell.length_a   1.000
_cell.length_b   1.000
_cell.length_c   1.000
_cell.angle_alpha   90.00
_cell.angle_beta   90.00
_cell.angle_gamma   90.00
#
_symmetry.space_group_name_H-M   'P 1'
#
loop_
_entity.id
_entity.type
_entity.pdbx_description
1 polymer ?
#
loop_
_entity_poly.entity_id
_entity_poly.type
_entity_poly.pdbx_seq_one_letter_code
_entity_poly.pdbx_strand_id
1 'polypeptide(L)'
;MGSQRDDSHDRPASALGRDVAAHVEAIVHAAEREARAAERAIEERRRSAEDEVRRYLAAARLHVDAEAAARAAKLEALGSAVRRLTDELTDATAALNAELRRGEQELHAAVPRAPWPHAAQQSAGHAAADGAPAPAAPRRPERSPASAAAPPQPTWARSTPPPPQGAPDGASDAVVTAMPHVVAVPDPPAVESSNAARLVAIEMAVGGASRAEVERHLRDDVGVADPAALLDDVFGAESHASSRLAWGEP
;
A
#
# COMPACT_ATOMS: atom_id res chain seq x y z
N MET A 1 -82.94 11.35 36.32
CA MET A 1 -81.93 11.44 37.39
C MET A 1 -81.84 10.07 38.05
N GLY A 2 -80.90 9.24 37.64
CA GLY A 2 -80.62 7.94 38.26
C GLY A 2 -79.26 8.01 38.94
N SER A 3 -79.25 8.00 40.26
CA SER A 3 -78.05 8.04 41.09
C SER A 3 -77.35 6.69 41.04
N GLN A 4 -76.25 6.63 40.30
CA GLN A 4 -75.32 5.51 40.30
C GLN A 4 -74.66 5.49 41.69
N ARG A 5 -74.99 4.47 42.48
CA ARG A 5 -74.43 4.27 43.82
C ARG A 5 -72.98 3.83 43.65
N ASP A 6 -72.07 4.59 44.29
CA ASP A 6 -70.67 4.23 44.47
C ASP A 6 -70.57 2.99 45.37
N ASP A 7 -70.50 1.80 44.77
CA ASP A 7 -70.11 0.55 45.42
C ASP A 7 -68.56 0.46 45.59
N SER A 8 -67.91 1.61 45.77
CA SER A 8 -66.45 1.75 45.68
C SER A 8 -65.69 1.49 46.99
N HIS A 9 -66.36 1.20 48.11
CA HIS A 9 -65.72 1.27 49.44
C HIS A 9 -65.44 -0.04 50.16
N ASP A 10 -65.72 -1.21 49.58
CA ASP A 10 -65.50 -2.49 50.26
C ASP A 10 -64.63 -3.48 49.46
N ARG A 11 -63.60 -2.95 48.79
CA ARG A 11 -62.54 -3.80 48.23
C ARG A 11 -61.58 -4.17 49.37
N PRO A 12 -61.47 -5.45 49.77
CA PRO A 12 -60.58 -5.85 50.85
C PRO A 12 -59.13 -5.52 50.44
N ALA A 13 -58.37 -4.87 51.32
CA ALA A 13 -56.99 -4.46 51.07
C ALA A 13 -56.06 -5.61 50.60
N SER A 14 -56.44 -6.86 50.86
CA SER A 14 -55.74 -8.07 50.40
C SER A 14 -55.92 -8.38 48.90
N ALA A 15 -56.93 -7.84 48.22
CA ALA A 15 -57.11 -8.01 46.78
C ALA A 15 -56.09 -7.17 45.98
N LEU A 16 -55.90 -5.92 46.39
CA LEU A 16 -54.91 -5.02 45.78
C LEU A 16 -53.49 -5.57 45.84
N GLY A 17 -53.11 -6.18 46.98
CA GLY A 17 -51.79 -6.79 47.12
C GLY A 17 -51.54 -7.95 46.15
N ARG A 18 -52.56 -8.80 45.90
CA ARG A 18 -52.45 -9.90 44.93
C ARG A 18 -52.38 -9.41 43.49
N ASP A 19 -53.17 -8.39 43.16
CA ASP A 19 -53.16 -7.78 41.83
C ASP A 19 -51.81 -7.11 41.52
N VAL A 20 -51.23 -6.42 42.50
CA VAL A 20 -49.87 -5.83 42.38
C VAL A 20 -48.81 -6.91 42.21
N ALA A 21 -48.85 -7.99 42.99
CA ALA A 21 -47.89 -9.10 42.84
C ALA A 21 -47.97 -9.74 41.45
N ALA A 22 -49.18 -10.04 40.96
CA ALA A 22 -49.38 -10.58 39.62
C ALA A 22 -48.90 -9.62 38.52
N HIS A 23 -49.11 -8.31 38.70
CA HIS A 23 -48.63 -7.31 37.75
C HIS A 23 -47.10 -7.21 37.74
N VAL A 24 -46.44 -7.26 38.90
CA VAL A 24 -44.98 -7.26 39.01
C VAL A 24 -44.40 -8.52 38.35
N GLU A 25 -44.96 -9.70 38.59
CA GLU A 25 -44.55 -10.95 37.93
C GLU A 25 -44.70 -10.86 36.40
N ALA A 26 -45.79 -10.27 35.91
CA ALA A 26 -45.99 -10.06 34.48
C ALA A 26 -44.94 -9.10 33.87
N ILE A 27 -44.58 -8.02 34.57
CA ILE A 27 -43.52 -7.10 34.15
C ILE A 27 -42.17 -7.83 34.13
N VAL A 28 -41.84 -8.59 35.17
CA VAL A 28 -40.56 -9.34 35.24
C VAL A 28 -40.48 -10.34 34.09
N HIS A 29 -41.52 -11.12 33.83
CA HIS A 29 -41.53 -12.06 32.71
C HIS A 29 -41.49 -11.35 31.34
N ALA A 30 -42.07 -10.17 31.21
CA ALA A 30 -41.95 -9.37 29.99
C ALA A 30 -40.49 -8.91 29.79
N ALA A 31 -39.86 -8.38 30.84
CA ALA A 31 -38.48 -7.95 30.82
C ALA A 31 -37.52 -9.12 30.53
N GLU A 32 -37.74 -10.31 31.09
CA GLU A 32 -36.94 -11.51 30.81
C GLU A 32 -37.04 -11.95 29.35
N ARG A 33 -38.25 -11.88 28.76
CA ARG A 33 -38.43 -12.21 27.33
C ARG A 33 -37.73 -11.21 26.43
N GLU A 34 -37.81 -9.92 26.77
CA GLU A 34 -37.13 -8.86 26.05
C GLU A 34 -35.61 -8.97 26.16
N ALA A 35 -35.08 -9.23 27.35
CA ALA A 35 -33.65 -9.47 27.57
C ALA A 35 -33.13 -10.64 26.71
N ARG A 36 -33.84 -11.79 26.69
CA ARG A 36 -33.49 -12.93 25.83
C ARG A 36 -33.60 -12.61 24.33
N ALA A 37 -34.51 -11.71 23.95
CA ALA A 37 -34.61 -11.26 22.56
C ALA A 37 -33.43 -10.36 22.18
N ALA A 38 -33.04 -9.44 23.07
CA ALA A 38 -31.88 -8.58 22.89
C ALA A 38 -30.57 -9.38 22.81
N GLU A 39 -30.38 -10.37 23.68
CA GLU A 39 -29.21 -11.28 23.63
C GLU A 39 -29.11 -12.00 22.28
N ARG A 40 -30.22 -12.55 21.76
CA ARG A 40 -30.23 -13.19 20.44
C ARG A 40 -29.90 -12.22 19.32
N ALA A 41 -30.42 -10.99 19.38
CA ALA A 41 -30.14 -9.96 18.39
C ALA A 41 -28.66 -9.53 18.40
N ILE A 42 -28.04 -9.42 19.58
CA ILE A 42 -26.61 -9.12 19.71
C ILE A 42 -25.77 -10.26 19.13
N GLU A 43 -26.10 -11.51 19.46
CA GLU A 43 -25.37 -12.68 18.98
C GLU A 43 -25.52 -12.86 17.45
N GLU A 44 -26.68 -12.53 16.89
CA GLU A 44 -26.89 -12.53 15.44
C GLU A 44 -26.09 -11.42 14.74
N ARG A 45 -26.08 -10.19 15.28
CA ARG A 45 -25.24 -9.10 14.76
C ARG A 45 -23.77 -9.45 14.82
N ARG A 46 -23.32 -10.07 15.91
CA ARG A 46 -21.94 -10.56 16.05
C ARG A 46 -21.60 -11.58 14.97
N ARG A 47 -22.43 -12.62 14.78
CA ARG A 47 -22.23 -13.62 13.71
C ARG A 47 -22.21 -12.99 12.32
N SER A 48 -23.13 -12.07 12.04
CA SER A 48 -23.16 -11.33 10.77
C SER A 48 -21.88 -10.53 10.53
N ALA A 49 -21.39 -9.83 11.55
CA ALA A 49 -20.14 -9.06 11.46
C ALA A 49 -18.92 -9.97 11.24
N GLU A 50 -18.85 -11.10 11.94
CA GLU A 50 -17.78 -12.09 11.74
C GLU A 50 -17.80 -12.67 10.31
N ASP A 51 -18.98 -12.98 9.77
CA ASP A 51 -19.13 -13.47 8.39
C ASP A 51 -18.79 -12.40 7.34
N GLU A 52 -19.08 -11.13 7.63
CA GLU A 52 -18.68 -10.03 6.76
C GLU A 52 -17.15 -9.83 6.76
N VAL A 53 -16.49 -9.88 7.93
CA VAL A 53 -15.02 -9.83 8.01
C VAL A 53 -14.39 -11.01 7.27
N ARG A 54 -14.94 -12.23 7.42
CA ARG A 54 -14.46 -13.41 6.67
C ARG A 54 -14.60 -13.21 5.17
N ARG A 55 -15.71 -12.62 4.69
CA ARG A 55 -15.91 -12.30 3.27
C ARG A 55 -14.90 -11.27 2.77
N TYR A 56 -14.66 -10.18 3.51
CA TYR A 56 -13.67 -9.17 3.12
C TYR A 56 -12.25 -9.75 3.09
N LEU A 57 -11.86 -10.55 4.07
CA LEU A 57 -10.55 -11.18 4.09
C LEU A 57 -10.36 -12.16 2.92
N ALA A 58 -11.38 -12.94 2.59
CA ALA A 58 -11.35 -13.84 1.44
C ALA A 58 -11.21 -13.07 0.12
N ALA A 59 -11.95 -11.97 -0.04
CA ALA A 59 -11.87 -11.11 -1.22
C ALA A 59 -10.49 -10.42 -1.33
N ALA A 60 -9.97 -9.89 -0.22
CA ALA A 60 -8.65 -9.26 -0.18
C ALA A 60 -7.54 -10.26 -0.54
N ARG A 61 -7.61 -11.49 -0.03
CA ARG A 61 -6.66 -12.55 -0.39
C ARG A 61 -6.71 -12.88 -1.88
N LEU A 62 -7.91 -13.05 -2.44
CA LEU A 62 -8.09 -13.29 -3.87
C LEU A 62 -7.49 -12.15 -4.72
N HIS A 63 -7.66 -10.91 -4.28
CA HIS A 63 -7.10 -9.74 -4.97
C HIS A 63 -5.57 -9.75 -4.95
N VAL A 64 -4.94 -9.96 -3.79
CA VAL A 64 -3.48 -10.05 -3.66
C VAL A 64 -2.92 -11.21 -4.49
N ASP A 65 -3.57 -12.36 -4.48
CA ASP A 65 -3.16 -13.52 -5.27
C ASP A 65 -3.24 -13.22 -6.78
N ALA A 66 -4.30 -12.52 -7.23
CA ALA A 66 -4.45 -12.09 -8.62
C ALA A 66 -3.36 -11.08 -9.04
N GLU A 67 -3.04 -10.11 -8.19
CA GLU A 67 -1.95 -9.17 -8.46
C GLU A 67 -0.58 -9.86 -8.51
N ALA A 68 -0.34 -10.81 -7.59
CA ALA A 68 0.90 -11.60 -7.58
C ALA A 68 1.04 -12.41 -8.88
N ALA A 69 -0.04 -13.06 -9.34
CA ALA A 69 -0.07 -13.78 -10.60
C ALA A 69 0.18 -12.85 -11.80
N ALA A 70 -0.42 -11.66 -11.82
CA ALA A 70 -0.21 -10.68 -12.88
C ALA A 70 1.24 -10.17 -12.92
N ARG A 71 1.86 -9.92 -11.76
CA ARG A 71 3.27 -9.53 -11.67
C ARG A 71 4.20 -10.65 -12.13
N ALA A 72 3.91 -11.89 -11.76
CA ALA A 72 4.68 -13.05 -12.22
C ALA A 72 4.62 -13.20 -13.74
N ALA A 73 3.42 -13.11 -14.34
CA ALA A 73 3.25 -13.15 -15.79
C ALA A 73 4.00 -12.01 -16.51
N LYS A 74 4.00 -10.80 -15.93
CA LYS A 74 4.76 -9.66 -16.47
C LYS A 74 6.26 -9.92 -16.45
N LEU A 75 6.80 -10.48 -15.36
CA LEU A 75 8.23 -10.81 -15.27
C LEU A 75 8.63 -11.90 -16.27
N GLU A 76 7.79 -12.91 -16.48
CA GLU A 76 8.02 -13.95 -17.48
C GLU A 76 8.00 -13.39 -18.91
N ALA A 77 7.06 -12.48 -19.20
CA ALA A 77 6.99 -11.78 -20.47
C ALA A 77 8.25 -10.92 -20.72
N LEU A 78 8.68 -10.15 -19.73
CA LEU A 78 9.92 -9.36 -19.81
C LEU A 78 11.15 -10.25 -19.99
N GLY A 79 11.26 -11.36 -19.24
CA GLY A 79 12.36 -12.32 -19.39
C GLY A 79 12.41 -12.96 -20.78
N SER A 80 11.23 -13.22 -21.38
CA SER A 80 11.14 -13.73 -22.75
C SER A 80 11.51 -12.68 -23.80
N ALA A 81 11.14 -11.42 -23.60
CA ALA A 81 11.55 -10.32 -24.46
C ALA A 81 13.07 -10.09 -24.42
N VAL A 82 13.68 -10.12 -23.22
CA VAL A 82 15.14 -9.97 -23.05
C VAL A 82 15.91 -11.10 -23.76
N ARG A 83 15.42 -12.35 -23.65
CA ARG A 83 16.01 -13.48 -24.38
C ARG A 83 15.98 -13.27 -25.90
N ARG A 84 14.82 -12.90 -26.46
CA ARG A 84 14.69 -12.59 -27.90
C ARG A 84 15.65 -11.49 -28.34
N LEU A 85 15.74 -10.40 -27.58
CA LEU A 85 16.67 -9.30 -27.88
C LEU A 85 18.14 -9.76 -27.83
N THR A 86 18.48 -10.67 -26.91
CA THR A 86 19.83 -11.23 -26.81
C THR A 86 20.15 -12.12 -28.01
N ASP A 87 19.19 -12.94 -28.45
CA ASP A 87 19.31 -13.77 -29.66
C ASP A 87 19.48 -12.89 -30.90
N GLU A 88 18.66 -11.85 -31.06
CA GLU A 88 18.77 -10.87 -32.15
C GLU A 88 20.12 -10.14 -32.17
N LEU A 89 20.63 -9.73 -31.01
CA LEU A 89 21.96 -9.11 -30.89
C LEU A 89 23.09 -10.09 -31.24
N THR A 90 22.94 -11.36 -30.85
CA THR A 90 23.89 -12.43 -31.18
C THR A 90 23.93 -12.67 -32.69
N ASP A 91 22.77 -12.76 -33.32
CA ASP A 91 22.63 -12.93 -34.77
C ASP A 91 23.16 -11.73 -35.54
N ALA A 92 22.86 -10.50 -35.10
CA ALA A 92 23.38 -9.28 -35.71
C ALA A 92 24.92 -9.19 -35.62
N THR A 93 25.48 -9.58 -34.47
CA THR A 93 26.94 -9.62 -34.28
C THR A 93 27.59 -10.69 -35.15
N ALA A 94 26.95 -11.85 -35.33
CA ALA A 94 27.40 -12.90 -36.23
C ALA A 94 27.37 -12.44 -37.69
N ALA A 95 26.31 -11.75 -38.11
CA ALA A 95 26.17 -11.18 -39.46
C ALA A 95 27.26 -10.15 -39.76
N LEU A 96 27.50 -9.21 -38.84
CA LEU A 96 28.55 -8.19 -38.98
C LEU A 96 29.95 -8.82 -39.10
N ASN A 97 30.25 -9.83 -38.27
CA ASN A 97 31.50 -10.57 -38.36
C ASN A 97 31.67 -11.31 -39.69
N ALA A 98 30.58 -11.83 -40.27
CA ALA A 98 30.61 -12.48 -41.57
C ALA A 98 30.88 -11.46 -42.70
N GLU A 99 30.31 -10.26 -42.62
CA GLU A 99 30.56 -9.17 -43.58
C GLU A 99 32.01 -8.69 -43.52
N LEU A 100 32.56 -8.50 -42.30
CA LEU A 100 33.96 -8.12 -42.12
C LEU A 100 34.91 -9.14 -42.76
N ARG A 101 34.70 -10.44 -42.50
CA ARG A 101 35.50 -11.51 -43.13
C ARG A 101 35.38 -11.52 -44.65
N ARG A 102 34.18 -11.24 -45.18
CA ARG A 102 33.97 -11.14 -46.63
C ARG A 102 34.76 -9.97 -47.21
N GLY A 103 34.70 -8.80 -46.56
CA GLY A 103 35.47 -7.62 -46.97
C GLY A 103 36.98 -7.85 -46.92
N GLU A 104 37.49 -8.54 -45.88
CA GLU A 104 38.91 -8.93 -45.80
C GLU A 104 39.32 -9.88 -46.94
N GLN A 105 38.47 -10.84 -47.29
CA GLN A 105 38.72 -11.77 -48.40
C GLN A 105 38.73 -11.05 -49.76
N GLU A 106 37.78 -10.16 -50.00
CA GLU A 106 37.71 -9.34 -51.21
C GLU A 106 38.94 -8.44 -51.35
N LEU A 107 39.36 -7.80 -50.25
CA LEU A 107 40.57 -6.98 -50.22
C LEU A 107 41.83 -7.81 -50.53
N HIS A 108 41.93 -9.00 -49.93
CA HIS A 108 43.03 -9.93 -50.19
C HIS A 108 43.06 -10.44 -51.63
N ALA A 109 41.91 -10.59 -52.28
CA ALA A 109 41.81 -11.00 -53.68
C ALA A 109 42.14 -9.83 -54.64
N ALA A 110 41.70 -8.61 -54.30
CA ALA A 110 41.87 -7.42 -55.13
C ALA A 110 43.29 -6.86 -55.11
N VAL A 111 44.02 -7.03 -54.00
CA VAL A 111 45.42 -6.60 -53.90
C VAL A 111 46.32 -7.73 -54.41
N PRO A 112 46.84 -7.69 -55.66
CA PRO A 112 47.81 -8.66 -56.10
C PRO A 112 49.00 -8.61 -55.14
N ARG A 113 49.33 -9.74 -54.52
CA ARG A 113 50.57 -9.88 -53.76
C ARG A 113 51.73 -9.66 -54.72
N ALA A 114 52.18 -8.41 -54.84
CA ALA A 114 53.55 -8.17 -55.25
C ALA A 114 54.41 -9.02 -54.30
N PRO A 115 55.33 -9.85 -54.83
CA PRO A 115 56.24 -10.61 -53.98
C PRO A 115 57.00 -9.58 -53.15
N TRP A 116 56.60 -9.43 -51.90
CA TRP A 116 57.34 -8.60 -50.97
C TRP A 116 58.77 -9.12 -50.99
N PRO A 117 59.77 -8.27 -51.19
CA PRO A 117 61.15 -8.72 -51.22
C PRO A 117 61.45 -9.32 -49.84
N HIS A 118 61.50 -10.65 -49.77
CA HIS A 118 61.93 -11.43 -48.61
C HIS A 118 63.43 -11.25 -48.31
N ALA A 119 64.07 -10.22 -48.86
CA ALA A 119 65.47 -9.93 -48.65
C ALA A 119 65.67 -9.29 -47.27
N ALA A 120 66.34 -10.05 -46.39
CA ALA A 120 67.13 -9.57 -45.24
C ALA A 120 66.48 -9.37 -43.86
N GLN A 121 65.54 -10.22 -43.43
CA GLN A 121 65.11 -10.24 -42.00
C GLN A 121 65.34 -11.57 -41.25
N GLN A 122 66.09 -12.51 -41.84
CA GLN A 122 66.43 -13.79 -41.18
C GLN A 122 67.79 -13.82 -40.46
N SER A 123 68.56 -12.72 -40.38
CA SER A 123 69.97 -12.82 -39.94
C SER A 123 70.43 -11.85 -38.85
N ALA A 124 69.55 -11.22 -38.07
CA ALA A 124 69.98 -10.45 -36.89
C ALA A 124 69.25 -10.91 -35.63
N GLY A 125 69.97 -11.72 -34.83
CA GLY A 125 69.93 -11.80 -33.36
C GLY A 125 68.57 -12.06 -32.71
N HIS A 126 68.29 -13.21 -32.09
CA HIS A 126 69.08 -13.82 -31.01
C HIS A 126 69.66 -12.79 -30.01
N ALA A 127 69.13 -12.86 -28.78
CA ALA A 127 69.55 -12.19 -27.54
C ALA A 127 68.90 -10.83 -27.24
N ALA A 128 67.79 -10.82 -26.50
CA ALA A 128 67.63 -10.03 -25.27
C ALA A 128 66.24 -10.23 -24.63
N ALA A 129 66.25 -10.38 -23.30
CA ALA A 129 65.14 -10.24 -22.35
C ALA A 129 64.05 -11.33 -22.43
N ASP A 130 64.03 -12.38 -21.60
CA ASP A 130 64.20 -12.42 -20.14
C ASP A 130 63.41 -11.31 -19.43
N GLY A 131 62.26 -11.68 -18.85
CA GLY A 131 61.48 -10.82 -17.96
C GLY A 131 60.14 -10.30 -18.49
N ALA A 132 59.27 -11.16 -19.03
CA ALA A 132 57.84 -10.86 -19.08
C ALA A 132 57.19 -11.34 -17.76
N PRO A 133 56.75 -10.44 -16.86
CA PRO A 133 56.10 -10.85 -15.62
C PRO A 133 54.80 -11.59 -15.93
N ALA A 134 54.63 -12.74 -15.30
CA ALA A 134 53.43 -13.55 -15.38
C ALA A 134 52.19 -12.68 -15.10
N PRO A 135 51.13 -12.77 -15.93
CA PRO A 135 49.89 -12.03 -15.70
C PRO A 135 49.33 -12.44 -14.33
N ALA A 136 49.29 -11.48 -13.41
CA ALA A 136 48.75 -11.66 -12.08
C ALA A 136 47.33 -12.24 -12.21
N ALA A 137 47.14 -13.44 -11.66
CA ALA A 137 45.82 -14.05 -11.55
C ALA A 137 44.86 -13.03 -10.91
N PRO A 138 43.63 -12.87 -11.43
CA PRO A 138 42.66 -11.97 -10.84
C PRO A 138 42.46 -12.38 -9.38
N ARG A 139 42.80 -11.47 -8.45
CA ARG A 139 42.57 -11.66 -7.03
C ARG A 139 41.09 -11.89 -6.82
N ARG A 140 40.74 -13.13 -6.51
CA ARG A 140 39.40 -13.52 -6.08
C ARG A 140 39.06 -12.60 -4.89
N PRO A 141 38.03 -11.74 -4.96
CA PRO A 141 37.64 -10.96 -3.80
C PRO A 141 37.27 -11.95 -2.70
N GLU A 142 38.10 -12.00 -1.66
CA GLU A 142 37.75 -12.65 -0.41
C GLU A 142 36.50 -11.93 0.10
N ARG A 143 35.34 -12.55 -0.15
CA ARG A 143 34.12 -12.24 0.57
C ARG A 143 34.45 -12.43 2.04
N SER A 144 34.71 -11.33 2.73
CA SER A 144 34.47 -11.27 4.17
C SER A 144 33.10 -11.90 4.41
N PRO A 145 32.98 -12.91 5.29
CA PRO A 145 31.69 -13.31 5.79
C PRO A 145 31.15 -12.11 6.55
N ALA A 146 30.45 -11.24 5.84
CA ALA A 146 29.58 -10.25 6.43
C ALA A 146 28.65 -11.06 7.31
N SER A 147 28.94 -10.96 8.62
CA SER A 147 28.09 -11.38 9.71
C SER A 147 26.65 -11.20 9.26
N ALA A 148 25.93 -12.32 9.16
CA ALA A 148 24.51 -12.32 8.89
C ALA A 148 23.85 -11.57 10.05
N ALA A 149 23.80 -10.24 9.93
CA ALA A 149 22.94 -9.41 10.74
C ALA A 149 21.55 -9.96 10.50
N ALA A 150 20.98 -10.55 11.56
CA ALA A 150 19.62 -11.05 11.55
C ALA A 150 18.72 -9.97 10.94
N PRO A 151 17.79 -10.33 10.05
CA PRO A 151 16.87 -9.37 9.48
C PRO A 151 16.23 -8.59 10.64
N PRO A 152 16.15 -7.25 10.55
CA PRO A 152 15.48 -6.47 11.58
C PRO A 152 14.07 -7.04 11.74
N GLN A 153 13.81 -7.59 12.93
CA GLN A 153 12.50 -8.06 13.31
C GLN A 153 11.53 -6.90 13.05
N PRO A 154 10.51 -7.10 12.22
CA PRO A 154 9.72 -5.97 11.81
C PRO A 154 8.89 -5.52 13.01
N THR A 155 9.00 -4.24 13.33
CA THR A 155 8.54 -3.62 14.58
C THR A 155 7.03 -3.59 14.75
N TRP A 156 6.26 -4.04 13.74
CA TRP A 156 4.80 -4.14 13.80
C TRP A 156 4.27 -5.20 14.78
N ALA A 157 5.12 -6.09 15.31
CA ALA A 157 4.71 -7.07 16.32
C ALA A 157 4.56 -6.49 17.75
N ARG A 158 4.79 -5.18 17.96
CA ARG A 158 4.71 -4.54 19.28
C ARG A 158 3.66 -3.43 19.39
N SER A 159 2.61 -3.49 18.56
CA SER A 159 1.42 -2.69 18.77
C SER A 159 0.55 -3.35 19.83
N THR A 160 0.74 -2.94 21.08
CA THR A 160 -0.25 -3.17 22.14
C THR A 160 -1.54 -2.50 21.68
N PRO A 161 -2.66 -3.23 21.52
CA PRO A 161 -3.93 -2.61 21.13
C PRO A 161 -4.30 -1.55 22.17
N PRO A 162 -4.69 -0.32 21.75
CA PRO A 162 -5.17 0.69 22.66
C PRO A 162 -6.40 0.14 23.43
N PRO A 163 -6.57 0.51 24.71
CA PRO A 163 -7.77 0.14 25.44
C PRO A 163 -9.01 0.67 24.70
N PRO A 164 -10.13 -0.07 24.68
CA PRO A 164 -11.36 0.39 24.05
C PRO A 164 -11.81 1.69 24.72
N GLN A 165 -11.64 2.81 24.02
CA GLN A 165 -12.26 4.07 24.39
C GLN A 165 -13.78 3.92 24.28
N GLY A 166 -14.45 4.31 25.37
CA GLY A 166 -15.86 4.11 25.60
C GLY A 166 -16.75 4.56 24.44
N ALA A 167 -17.79 3.78 24.22
CA ALA A 167 -18.92 4.13 23.37
C ALA A 167 -19.50 5.48 23.80
N PRO A 168 -19.76 6.42 22.87
CA PRO A 168 -20.68 7.51 23.13
C PRO A 168 -22.11 6.96 23.14
N ASP A 169 -22.73 7.01 24.30
CA ASP A 169 -24.18 6.93 24.45
C ASP A 169 -24.84 8.14 23.78
N GLY A 170 -25.85 7.87 22.96
CA GLY A 170 -27.05 8.71 22.91
C GLY A 170 -27.16 9.76 21.81
N ALA A 171 -28.07 9.45 20.88
CA ALA A 171 -29.08 10.34 20.33
C ALA A 171 -28.66 11.47 19.37
N SER A 172 -28.92 11.23 18.08
CA SER A 172 -29.69 12.20 17.28
C SER A 172 -30.39 11.53 16.12
N ASP A 173 -31.69 11.32 16.32
CA ASP A 173 -32.68 11.26 15.25
C ASP A 173 -32.73 12.63 14.55
N ALA A 174 -32.31 12.68 13.29
CA ALA A 174 -32.72 13.73 12.36
C ALA A 174 -32.62 13.18 10.92
N VAL A 175 -33.73 12.58 10.48
CA VAL A 175 -33.99 12.26 9.09
C VAL A 175 -34.09 13.57 8.30
N VAL A 176 -33.01 13.93 7.59
CA VAL A 176 -33.07 14.95 6.54
C VAL A 176 -33.02 14.26 5.18
N THR A 177 -34.19 14.08 4.60
CA THR A 177 -34.38 13.71 3.20
C THR A 177 -34.02 14.91 2.32
N ALA A 178 -32.78 14.99 1.85
CA ALA A 178 -32.35 15.96 0.83
C ALA A 178 -32.27 15.27 -0.54
N MET A 179 -32.94 15.87 -1.52
CA MET A 179 -32.97 15.42 -2.91
C MET A 179 -31.58 15.49 -3.57
N PRO A 180 -31.26 14.60 -4.54
CA PRO A 180 -29.98 14.64 -5.25
C PRO A 180 -29.94 15.84 -6.20
N HIS A 181 -29.14 16.84 -5.85
CA HIS A 181 -28.78 17.93 -6.74
C HIS A 181 -27.69 17.43 -7.70
N VAL A 182 -28.04 17.24 -8.98
CA VAL A 182 -27.08 16.89 -10.04
C VAL A 182 -26.24 18.12 -10.33
N VAL A 183 -25.07 18.20 -9.69
CA VAL A 183 -24.05 19.21 -9.97
C VAL A 183 -23.37 18.85 -11.29
N ALA A 184 -23.35 19.80 -12.22
CA ALA A 184 -22.66 19.70 -13.50
C ALA A 184 -21.19 19.35 -13.28
N VAL A 185 -20.72 18.28 -13.94
CA VAL A 185 -19.33 17.80 -13.88
C VAL A 185 -18.42 18.85 -14.53
N PRO A 186 -17.55 19.53 -13.77
CA PRO A 186 -16.54 20.41 -14.34
C PRO A 186 -15.43 19.58 -15.02
N ASP A 187 -14.85 20.14 -16.07
CA ASP A 187 -13.75 19.56 -16.85
C ASP A 187 -12.62 19.03 -15.93
N PRO A 188 -12.09 17.81 -16.17
CA PRO A 188 -10.98 17.25 -15.41
C PRO A 188 -9.61 17.67 -16.01
N PRO A 189 -8.94 18.68 -15.43
CA PRO A 189 -7.48 18.66 -15.38
C PRO A 189 -6.86 18.92 -13.98
N ALA A 190 -7.64 18.97 -12.90
CA ALA A 190 -7.13 19.32 -11.56
C ALA A 190 -6.71 18.14 -10.66
N VAL A 191 -7.06 16.90 -11.02
CA VAL A 191 -6.89 15.74 -10.13
C VAL A 191 -5.43 15.27 -10.04
N GLU A 192 -4.67 15.36 -11.13
CA GLU A 192 -3.27 14.94 -11.15
C GLU A 192 -2.36 15.88 -10.35
N SER A 193 -2.59 17.20 -10.43
CA SER A 193 -1.86 18.19 -9.63
C SER A 193 -2.11 18.03 -8.13
N SER A 194 -3.33 17.63 -7.74
CA SER A 194 -3.66 17.34 -6.34
C SER A 194 -2.90 16.12 -5.79
N ASN A 195 -2.76 15.06 -6.59
CA ASN A 195 -1.98 13.88 -6.21
C ASN A 195 -0.48 14.18 -6.05
N ALA A 196 0.10 14.99 -6.94
CA ALA A 196 1.51 15.40 -6.83
C ALA A 196 1.76 16.25 -5.57
N ALA A 197 0.90 17.24 -5.31
CA ALA A 197 0.96 18.06 -4.09
C ALA A 197 0.87 17.22 -2.81
N ARG A 198 0.01 16.18 -2.82
CA ARG A 198 -0.17 15.29 -1.67
C ARG A 198 1.10 14.49 -1.39
N LEU A 199 1.77 13.98 -2.42
CA LEU A 199 3.04 13.25 -2.27
C LEU A 199 4.14 14.14 -1.68
N VAL A 200 4.28 15.37 -2.17
CA VAL A 200 5.25 16.35 -1.63
C VAL A 200 4.95 16.65 -0.15
N ALA A 201 3.68 16.84 0.20
CA ALA A 201 3.29 17.10 1.58
C ALA A 201 3.64 15.93 2.53
N ILE A 202 3.40 14.69 2.09
CA ILE A 202 3.77 13.48 2.84
C ILE A 202 5.30 13.39 2.99
N GLU A 203 6.06 13.60 1.91
CA GLU A 203 7.52 13.56 1.93
C GLU A 203 8.12 14.57 2.93
N MET A 204 7.64 15.81 2.88
CA MET A 204 8.08 16.84 3.83
C MET A 204 7.68 16.52 5.27
N ALA A 205 6.46 16.04 5.50
CA ALA A 205 5.99 15.69 6.83
C ALA A 205 6.79 14.51 7.43
N VAL A 206 7.14 13.52 6.60
CA VAL A 206 8.06 12.42 6.96
C VAL A 206 9.47 12.93 7.25
N GLY A 207 9.92 13.97 6.53
CA GLY A 207 11.17 14.68 6.81
C GLY A 207 11.15 15.55 8.08
N GLY A 208 10.06 15.54 8.85
CA GLY A 208 9.92 16.28 10.10
C GLY A 208 9.49 17.75 9.95
N ALA A 209 9.09 18.17 8.75
CA ALA A 209 8.52 19.50 8.55
C ALA A 209 7.19 19.63 9.32
N SER A 210 6.96 20.82 9.89
CA SER A 210 5.70 21.17 10.54
C SER A 210 4.59 21.45 9.53
N ARG A 211 3.33 21.33 9.96
CA ARG A 211 2.16 21.62 9.12
C ARG A 211 2.25 23.00 8.43
N ALA A 212 2.67 24.04 9.14
CA ALA A 212 2.83 25.38 8.58
C ALA A 212 3.97 25.52 7.55
N GLU A 213 5.04 24.74 7.68
CA GLU A 213 6.14 24.71 6.70
C GLU A 213 5.68 24.01 5.41
N VAL A 214 4.97 22.89 5.53
CA VAL A 214 4.38 22.19 4.37
C VAL A 214 3.34 23.08 3.68
N GLU A 215 2.47 23.72 4.44
CA GLU A 215 1.47 24.65 3.92
C GLU A 215 2.10 25.79 3.09
N ARG A 216 3.18 26.39 3.61
CA ARG A 216 3.93 27.43 2.91
C ARG A 216 4.55 26.91 1.61
N HIS A 217 5.21 25.76 1.65
CA HIS A 217 5.84 25.16 0.48
C HIS A 217 4.81 24.82 -0.61
N LEU A 218 3.65 24.29 -0.24
CA LEU A 218 2.57 23.99 -1.19
C LEU A 218 2.04 25.24 -1.89
N ARG A 219 1.98 26.39 -1.20
CA ARG A 219 1.56 27.65 -1.83
C ARG A 219 2.64 28.26 -2.70
N ASP A 220 3.84 28.37 -2.16
CA ASP A 220 4.92 29.16 -2.75
C ASP A 220 5.57 28.42 -3.94
N ASP A 221 5.82 27.11 -3.79
CA ASP A 221 6.58 26.33 -4.77
C ASP A 221 5.68 25.46 -5.66
N VAL A 222 4.58 24.91 -5.11
CA VAL A 222 3.66 24.02 -5.86
C VAL A 222 2.47 24.80 -6.47
N GLY A 223 2.15 25.99 -5.95
CA GLY A 223 1.04 26.82 -6.44
C GLY A 223 -0.35 26.34 -6.03
N VAL A 224 -0.47 25.59 -4.93
CA VAL A 224 -1.77 25.13 -4.40
C VAL A 224 -2.48 26.28 -3.70
N ALA A 225 -3.59 26.75 -4.28
CA ALA A 225 -4.33 27.88 -3.74
C ALA A 225 -4.94 27.62 -2.35
N ASP A 226 -5.50 26.42 -2.14
CA ASP A 226 -6.10 26.00 -0.87
C ASP A 226 -5.56 24.62 -0.44
N PRO A 227 -4.49 24.57 0.36
CA PRO A 227 -3.91 23.31 0.83
C PRO A 227 -4.64 22.71 2.04
N ALA A 228 -5.69 23.35 2.60
CA ALA A 228 -6.24 22.97 3.90
C ALA A 228 -6.73 21.51 3.95
N ALA A 229 -7.55 21.08 2.99
CA ALA A 229 -8.07 19.72 2.93
C ALA A 229 -6.95 18.67 2.78
N LEU A 230 -5.92 18.98 1.99
CA LEU A 230 -4.76 18.11 1.80
C LEU A 230 -3.93 18.00 3.07
N LEU A 231 -3.76 19.09 3.81
CA LEU A 231 -3.06 19.09 5.09
C LEU A 231 -3.86 18.35 6.17
N ASP A 232 -5.19 18.42 6.14
CA ASP A 232 -6.05 17.63 7.02
C ASP A 232 -5.95 16.13 6.75
N ASP A 233 -5.75 15.74 5.50
CA ASP A 233 -5.50 14.33 5.15
C ASP A 233 -4.13 13.83 5.65
N VAL A 234 -3.09 14.69 5.63
CA VAL A 234 -1.72 14.30 6.01
C VAL A 234 -1.48 14.40 7.52
N PHE A 235 -1.98 15.46 8.15
CA PHE A 235 -1.74 15.76 9.56
C PHE A 235 -2.97 15.48 10.46
N GLY A 236 -4.16 15.28 9.89
CA GLY A 236 -5.43 15.25 10.62
C GLY A 236 -6.07 16.63 10.75
N ALA A 237 -7.40 16.68 10.78
CA ALA A 237 -8.19 17.92 10.87
C ALA A 237 -7.92 18.76 12.13
N GLU A 238 -7.52 18.11 13.23
CA GLU A 238 -7.24 18.76 14.52
C GLU A 238 -5.78 19.19 14.69
N SER A 239 -4.96 19.07 13.64
CA SER A 239 -3.53 19.41 13.74
C SER A 239 -3.28 20.92 13.73
N HIS A 240 -2.48 21.38 14.68
CA HIS A 240 -2.06 22.77 14.76
C HIS A 240 -0.94 23.11 13.76
N ALA A 241 -0.72 24.41 13.52
CA ALA A 241 0.33 24.92 12.64
C ALA A 241 1.74 24.38 12.98
N SER A 242 2.02 24.13 14.26
CA SER A 242 3.27 23.57 14.76
C SER A 242 3.28 22.04 14.88
N SER A 243 2.19 21.34 14.55
CA SER A 243 2.16 19.88 14.60
C SER A 243 3.19 19.28 13.65
N ARG A 244 3.92 18.28 14.14
CA ARG A 244 4.80 17.40 13.39
C ARG A 244 4.27 15.98 13.51
N LEU A 245 4.47 15.15 12.49
CA LEU A 245 4.14 13.74 12.60
C LEU A 245 5.08 13.09 13.63
N ALA A 246 4.50 12.42 14.62
CA ALA A 246 5.23 11.78 15.72
C ALA A 246 6.19 10.65 15.27
N TRP A 247 6.17 10.28 13.98
CA TRP A 247 7.02 9.22 13.42
C TRP A 247 8.37 9.73 12.89
N GLY A 248 8.64 11.04 12.95
CA GLY A 248 9.87 11.66 12.44
C GLY A 248 10.96 11.96 13.48
N GLU A 249 10.77 11.64 14.76
CA GLU A 249 11.85 11.69 15.75
C GLU A 249 12.63 10.35 15.74
N PRO A 250 13.90 10.31 15.30
CA PRO A 250 14.75 9.12 15.34
C PRO A 250 15.18 8.73 16.76
#